data_AF-A0A9E3Q1W6-F1
#
_entry.id   AF-A0A9E3Q1W6-F1
#
_cell.length_a   1.000
_cell.length_b   1.000
_cell.length_c   1.000
_cell.angle_alpha   90.00
_cell.angle_beta   90.00
_cell.angle_gamma   90.00
#
_symmetry.space_group_name_H-M   'P 1'
#
loop_
_entity.id
_entity.type
_entity.pdbx_description
1 polymer ?
#
loop_
_entity_poly.entity_id
_entity_poly.type
_entity_poly.pdbx_seq_one_letter_code
_entity_poly.pdbx_strand_id
1 'polypeptide(L)'
;MIVGTDAVRSVKSADSAGWSNPVRDRTRWGVWRRGKTAILSLLAIAASLEATAQPFTLETAVARALARNAGIAAMQSGIEEAQGRRRQAGLLPNPEIETEFAPNSRGREFLLGIGVNQPVPLGPRRRLERAVADTTVAVAHAEVRAAERHLALAVRSAAIRLLAVDAQRDLVERQFEAARQRLKVSDEAAARGEASTIEAMQLRLELGQLDLSLDHLRSERSAIVGTLAPMLGLSPSDPLEIRDTLDPPAPPGALPPTTAAAIPTAPDATVATRRIDLAEREADLARARRWEQPTFGIFGELQRMEDVPVGLENDVWVGLRLKIPLPLWDRQRGRIDEAAAAIRRRGWEAESVHRHLAAEAATAHREMIVAAERHARLTESLLPQSEAVENQLASGHRNGQFPLGELLRAREARLALEAARIEALRDFHLARVRHESVTGLTQP
;
A
#
# COMPACT_ATOMS: atom_id res chain seq x y z
N MET A 1 -11.88 16.85 -55.98
CA MET A 1 -11.31 18.20 -56.26
C MET A 1 -10.50 18.55 -55.03
N ILE A 2 -9.17 18.34 -54.98
CA ILE A 2 -8.08 19.16 -55.59
C ILE A 2 -8.41 20.65 -55.39
N VAL A 3 -7.65 21.53 -54.73
CA VAL A 3 -6.21 21.88 -54.65
C VAL A 3 -6.07 22.66 -53.31
N GLY A 4 -5.08 22.49 -52.41
CA GLY A 4 -3.66 22.89 -52.52
C GLY A 4 -3.48 24.42 -52.35
N THR A 5 -2.68 24.87 -51.37
CA THR A 5 -1.49 25.74 -51.55
C THR A 5 -0.90 26.23 -50.22
N ASP A 6 0.42 26.08 -50.13
CA ASP A 6 1.36 26.53 -49.12
C ASP A 6 1.50 28.05 -48.96
N ALA A 7 2.01 28.50 -47.81
CA ALA A 7 2.96 29.61 -47.75
C ALA A 7 3.87 29.55 -46.51
N VAL A 8 5.13 29.24 -46.77
CA VAL A 8 6.32 29.39 -45.91
C VAL A 8 6.71 30.87 -45.80
N ARG A 9 7.15 31.34 -44.62
CA ARG A 9 8.18 32.41 -44.58
C ARG A 9 9.00 32.43 -43.28
N SER A 10 10.31 32.32 -43.48
CA SER A 10 11.42 32.57 -42.57
C SER A 10 11.68 34.06 -42.33
N VAL A 11 12.22 34.42 -41.15
CA VAL A 11 13.17 35.54 -40.94
C VAL A 11 14.05 35.15 -39.74
N LYS A 12 15.31 34.73 -39.91
CA LYS A 12 16.57 35.48 -40.08
C LYS A 12 17.14 36.14 -38.81
N SER A 13 18.41 35.80 -38.59
CA SER A 13 19.39 36.19 -37.59
C SER A 13 19.83 37.66 -37.65
N ALA A 14 20.41 38.13 -36.54
CA ALA A 14 21.34 39.25 -36.52
C ALA A 14 22.53 38.91 -35.59
N ASP A 15 23.72 39.05 -36.16
CA ASP A 15 25.05 38.82 -35.61
C ASP A 15 25.63 40.03 -34.84
N SER A 16 26.81 39.76 -34.25
CA SER A 16 27.96 40.65 -34.00
C SER A 16 28.04 41.30 -32.61
N ALA A 17 29.17 41.43 -31.93
CA ALA A 17 30.58 41.04 -32.11
C ALA A 17 31.19 41.02 -30.69
N GLY A 18 32.05 40.08 -30.30
CA GLY A 18 33.48 40.07 -30.59
C GLY A 18 34.28 40.40 -29.32
N TRP A 19 35.37 39.68 -29.07
CA TRP A 19 36.72 40.20 -28.76
C TRP A 19 37.66 39.06 -28.32
N SER A 20 38.64 38.83 -29.21
CA SER A 20 39.98 38.25 -29.14
C SER A 20 40.56 37.63 -27.85
N ASN A 21 41.11 36.43 -28.07
CA ASN A 21 42.18 35.72 -27.35
C ASN A 21 43.54 36.48 -27.48
N PRO A 22 44.55 36.23 -26.60
CA PRO A 22 45.62 35.32 -27.04
C PRO A 22 46.34 34.48 -25.95
N VAL A 23 46.49 33.18 -26.23
CA VAL A 23 47.72 32.36 -26.43
C VAL A 23 48.94 32.44 -25.47
N ARG A 24 49.39 31.21 -25.12
CA ARG A 24 50.70 30.67 -24.63
C ARG A 24 50.90 30.71 -23.11
N ASP A 25 51.27 29.62 -22.42
CA ASP A 25 52.51 28.89 -22.71
C ASP A 25 52.56 27.42 -22.24
N ARG A 26 53.42 26.65 -22.91
CA ARG A 26 53.79 25.26 -22.59
C ARG A 26 54.99 25.26 -21.65
N THR A 27 55.01 24.38 -20.64
CA THR A 27 56.17 23.48 -20.40
C THR A 27 55.88 22.37 -19.39
N ARG A 28 56.14 21.13 -19.84
CA ARG A 28 56.80 19.98 -19.19
C ARG A 28 56.61 19.73 -17.68
N TRP A 29 56.37 18.46 -17.34
CA TRP A 29 57.09 17.53 -16.42
C TRP A 29 56.29 16.21 -16.50
N GLY A 30 56.87 15.06 -16.85
CA GLY A 30 57.82 14.33 -16.04
C GLY A 30 57.11 13.13 -15.40
N VAL A 31 57.26 11.96 -16.03
CA VAL A 31 57.08 10.57 -15.55
C VAL A 31 56.70 10.43 -14.07
N TRP A 32 55.61 9.71 -13.76
CA TRP A 32 55.40 8.81 -12.59
C TRP A 32 53.89 8.57 -12.39
N ARG A 33 53.31 7.51 -12.97
CA ARG A 33 51.96 7.01 -12.59
C ARG A 33 51.67 5.61 -13.12
N ARG A 34 52.57 4.64 -12.89
CA ARG A 34 52.28 3.21 -13.09
C ARG A 34 51.94 2.44 -11.80
N GLY A 35 51.67 3.15 -10.69
CA GLY A 35 51.31 2.55 -9.40
C GLY A 35 49.86 2.77 -8.93
N LYS A 36 49.03 3.56 -9.64
CA LYS A 36 47.66 3.89 -9.19
C LYS A 36 46.55 3.11 -9.87
N THR A 37 46.81 2.45 -11.01
CA THR A 37 45.80 1.64 -11.70
C THR A 37 45.60 0.28 -11.05
N ALA A 38 46.65 -0.32 -10.47
CA ALA A 38 46.55 -1.62 -9.78
C ALA A 38 45.71 -1.57 -8.49
N ILE A 39 45.75 -0.46 -7.75
CA ILE A 39 44.99 -0.28 -6.51
C ILE A 39 43.50 0.02 -6.80
N LEU A 40 43.19 0.71 -7.89
CA LEU A 40 41.81 0.94 -8.34
C LEU A 40 41.15 -0.33 -8.90
N SER A 41 41.92 -1.22 -9.55
CA SER A 41 41.41 -2.54 -9.94
C SER A 41 41.28 -3.50 -8.76
N LEU A 42 42.14 -3.42 -7.72
CA LEU A 42 41.97 -4.22 -6.50
C LEU A 42 40.79 -3.75 -5.64
N LEU A 43 40.47 -2.45 -5.63
CA LEU A 43 39.28 -1.93 -4.95
C LEU A 43 37.97 -2.26 -5.69
N ALA A 44 38.01 -2.44 -7.01
CA ALA A 44 36.85 -2.82 -7.81
C ALA A 44 36.50 -4.31 -7.69
N ILE A 45 37.50 -5.18 -7.46
CA ILE A 45 37.28 -6.63 -7.24
C ILE A 45 36.80 -6.91 -5.81
N ALA A 46 37.13 -6.05 -4.84
CA ALA A 46 36.59 -6.15 -3.47
C ALA A 46 35.15 -5.62 -3.33
N ALA A 47 34.60 -4.95 -4.34
CA ALA A 47 33.20 -4.50 -4.37
C ALA A 47 32.23 -5.55 -4.95
N SER A 48 32.75 -6.70 -5.38
CA SER A 48 31.97 -7.90 -5.72
C SER A 48 31.98 -8.90 -4.57
N LEU A 49 31.92 -8.43 -3.33
CA LEU A 49 31.19 -9.24 -2.35
C LEU A 49 29.77 -9.29 -2.89
N GLU A 50 29.34 -10.47 -3.35
CA GLU A 50 27.92 -10.80 -3.38
C GLU A 50 27.36 -10.22 -2.09
N ALA A 51 26.54 -9.18 -2.21
CA ALA A 51 25.71 -8.77 -1.11
C ALA A 51 24.79 -9.96 -0.89
N THR A 52 25.23 -10.91 -0.06
CA THR A 52 24.37 -11.95 0.48
C THR A 52 23.28 -11.18 1.17
N ALA A 53 22.15 -11.06 0.48
CA ALA A 53 20.99 -10.38 1.01
C ALA A 53 20.72 -11.01 2.36
N GLN A 54 20.75 -10.20 3.42
CA GLN A 54 20.43 -10.72 4.73
C GLN A 54 19.01 -11.27 4.67
N PRO A 55 18.80 -12.52 5.08
CA PRO A 55 17.48 -13.12 5.05
C PRO A 55 16.56 -12.31 5.96
N PHE A 56 15.33 -12.10 5.52
CA PHE A 56 14.34 -11.39 6.32
C PHE A 56 13.71 -12.35 7.33
N THR A 57 13.47 -11.86 8.53
CA THR A 57 12.48 -12.41 9.47
C THR A 57 11.09 -11.83 9.17
N LEU A 58 10.04 -12.39 9.78
CA LEU A 58 8.69 -11.84 9.67
C LEU A 58 8.64 -10.34 10.00
N GLU A 59 9.29 -9.95 11.10
CA GLU A 59 9.26 -8.55 11.58
C GLU A 59 10.16 -7.62 10.77
N THR A 60 11.32 -8.08 10.30
CA THR A 60 12.17 -7.24 9.44
C THR A 60 11.58 -7.07 8.04
N ALA A 61 10.83 -8.05 7.54
CA ALA A 61 10.04 -7.91 6.32
C ALA A 61 8.95 -6.83 6.47
N VAL A 62 8.21 -6.84 7.58
CA VAL A 62 7.20 -5.80 7.87
C VAL A 62 7.83 -4.41 7.97
N ALA A 63 8.89 -4.28 8.77
CA ALA A 63 9.61 -3.01 8.91
C ALA A 63 10.14 -2.49 7.57
N ARG A 64 10.66 -3.39 6.72
CA ARG A 64 11.10 -3.05 5.37
C ARG A 64 9.93 -2.58 4.49
N ALA A 65 8.79 -3.27 4.55
CA ALA A 65 7.59 -2.91 3.80
C ALA A 65 7.11 -1.51 4.19
N LEU A 66 6.91 -1.26 5.48
CA LEU A 66 6.45 0.03 5.99
C LEU A 66 7.39 1.18 5.59
N ALA A 67 8.70 0.92 5.58
CA ALA A 67 9.70 1.92 5.22
C ALA A 67 9.84 2.18 3.70
N ARG A 68 9.47 1.24 2.84
CA ARG A 68 9.80 1.30 1.39
C ARG A 68 8.62 1.12 0.46
N ASN A 69 7.43 0.82 0.97
CA ASN A 69 6.25 0.65 0.15
C ASN A 69 5.77 2.00 -0.42
N ALA A 70 5.72 2.09 -1.75
CA ALA A 70 5.29 3.30 -2.46
C ALA A 70 3.82 3.67 -2.17
N GLY A 71 2.96 2.69 -1.87
CA GLY A 71 1.56 2.92 -1.50
C GLY A 71 1.44 3.69 -0.18
N ILE A 72 2.21 3.30 0.84
CA ILE A 72 2.26 4.03 2.12
C ILE A 72 2.82 5.44 1.92
N ALA A 73 3.91 5.59 1.15
CA ALA A 73 4.48 6.91 0.85
C ALA A 73 3.49 7.83 0.10
N ALA A 74 2.68 7.28 -0.82
CA ALA A 74 1.63 8.02 -1.50
C ALA A 74 0.53 8.50 -0.52
N MET A 75 0.12 7.64 0.42
CA MET A 75 -0.85 8.02 1.45
C MET A 75 -0.29 9.06 2.43
N GLN A 76 0.99 8.98 2.78
CA GLN A 76 1.67 10.02 3.58
C GLN A 76 1.69 11.37 2.84
N SER A 77 1.91 11.37 1.52
CA SER A 77 1.79 12.58 0.70
C SER A 77 0.37 13.16 0.72
N GLY A 78 -0.65 12.30 0.82
CA GLY A 78 -2.05 12.72 1.02
C GLY A 78 -2.28 13.46 2.34
N ILE A 79 -1.50 13.17 3.39
CA ILE A 79 -1.51 13.96 4.64
C ILE A 79 -0.97 15.37 4.36
N GLU A 80 0.13 15.50 3.63
CA GLU A 80 0.70 16.81 3.28
C GLU A 80 -0.27 17.65 2.45
N GLU A 81 -0.98 17.01 1.51
CA GLU A 81 -2.05 17.63 0.73
C GLU A 81 -3.19 18.14 1.64
N ALA A 82 -3.64 17.31 2.59
CA ALA A 82 -4.64 17.69 3.57
C ALA A 82 -4.15 18.84 4.49
N GLN A 83 -2.88 18.84 4.87
CA GLN A 83 -2.28 19.93 5.63
C GLN A 83 -2.20 21.23 4.81
N GLY A 84 -1.95 21.14 3.50
CA GLY A 84 -2.05 22.27 2.57
C GLY A 84 -3.45 22.87 2.57
N ARG A 85 -4.49 22.03 2.43
CA ARG A 85 -5.90 22.47 2.58
C ARG A 85 -6.18 23.09 3.94
N ARG A 86 -5.65 22.52 5.02
CA ARG A 86 -5.76 23.08 6.38
C ARG A 86 -5.13 24.47 6.52
N ARG A 87 -3.98 24.71 5.88
CA ARG A 87 -3.35 26.04 5.87
C ARG A 87 -4.20 27.06 5.11
N GLN A 88 -4.81 26.65 4.00
CA GLN A 88 -5.70 27.50 3.20
C GLN A 88 -7.07 27.75 3.89
N ALA A 89 -7.52 26.81 4.72
CA ALA A 89 -8.84 26.84 5.34
C ALA A 89 -9.01 28.05 6.29
N GLY A 90 -10.08 28.80 6.07
CA GLY A 90 -10.40 29.99 6.85
C GLY A 90 -9.47 31.18 6.59
N LEU A 91 -8.67 31.20 5.52
CA LEU A 91 -8.05 32.44 5.05
C LEU A 91 -9.12 33.40 4.52
N LEU A 92 -8.81 34.70 4.55
CA LEU A 92 -9.66 35.68 3.89
C LEU A 92 -9.50 35.54 2.38
N PRO A 93 -10.59 35.67 1.59
CA PRO A 93 -10.48 35.82 0.15
C PRO A 93 -9.55 37.00 -0.20
N ASN A 94 -8.85 36.90 -1.32
CA ASN A 94 -8.03 38.03 -1.79
C ASN A 94 -8.93 39.22 -2.14
N PRO A 95 -8.44 40.46 -1.96
CA PRO A 95 -9.14 41.64 -2.42
C PRO A 95 -9.20 41.66 -3.96
N GLU A 96 -10.28 42.21 -4.49
CA GLU A 96 -10.52 42.39 -5.92
C GLU A 96 -10.39 43.88 -6.26
N ILE A 97 -9.59 44.22 -7.27
CA ILE A 97 -9.53 45.58 -7.81
C ILE A 97 -10.58 45.68 -8.90
N GLU A 98 -11.45 46.68 -8.79
CA GLU A 98 -12.49 47.00 -9.76
C GLU A 98 -12.13 48.32 -10.45
N THR A 99 -12.21 48.35 -11.77
CA THR A 99 -12.01 49.57 -12.56
C THR A 99 -13.21 49.77 -13.47
N GLU A 100 -13.72 50.98 -13.54
CA GLU A 100 -14.87 51.35 -14.36
C GLU A 100 -14.48 52.48 -15.32
N PHE A 101 -14.84 52.35 -16.59
CA PHE A 101 -14.71 53.43 -17.55
C PHE A 101 -15.97 53.51 -18.40
N ALA A 102 -16.71 54.61 -18.27
CA ALA A 102 -17.97 54.83 -18.97
C ALA A 102 -17.95 56.20 -19.68
N PRO A 103 -17.54 56.25 -20.96
CA PRO A 103 -17.58 57.48 -21.75
C PRO A 103 -18.99 57.75 -22.32
N ASN A 104 -19.41 59.00 -22.36
CA ASN A 104 -20.64 59.40 -23.04
C ASN A 104 -20.42 59.42 -24.56
N SER A 105 -21.14 58.58 -25.30
CA SER A 105 -21.02 58.46 -26.77
C SER A 105 -21.40 59.72 -27.55
N ARG A 106 -22.16 60.64 -26.96
CA ARG A 106 -22.67 61.86 -27.61
C ARG A 106 -22.04 63.15 -27.07
N GLY A 107 -21.12 63.06 -26.11
CA GLY A 107 -20.55 64.20 -25.41
C GLY A 107 -19.11 63.99 -24.97
N ARG A 108 -18.56 64.94 -24.21
CA ARG A 108 -17.19 64.88 -23.64
C ARG A 108 -17.15 64.38 -22.20
N GLU A 109 -18.31 63.98 -21.69
CA GLU A 109 -18.50 63.45 -20.34
C GLU A 109 -17.96 62.02 -20.25
N PHE A 110 -17.40 61.68 -19.09
CA PHE A 110 -16.96 60.32 -18.80
C PHE A 110 -16.98 60.06 -17.30
N LEU A 111 -17.08 58.79 -16.92
CA LEU A 111 -16.79 58.31 -15.58
C LEU A 111 -15.57 57.39 -15.63
N LEU A 112 -14.63 57.61 -14.72
CA LEU A 112 -13.48 56.76 -14.47
C LEU A 112 -13.48 56.38 -12.99
N GLY A 113 -13.74 55.11 -12.68
CA GLY A 113 -13.78 54.57 -11.33
C GLY A 113 -12.62 53.60 -11.07
N ILE A 114 -12.10 53.62 -9.85
CA ILE A 114 -11.22 52.58 -9.32
C ILE A 114 -11.67 52.24 -7.90
N GLY A 115 -11.70 50.95 -7.57
CA GLY A 115 -12.07 50.49 -6.24
C GLY A 115 -11.38 49.20 -5.86
N VAL A 116 -11.39 48.93 -4.55
CA VAL A 116 -10.91 47.68 -3.97
C VAL A 116 -12.06 47.07 -3.18
N ASN A 117 -12.43 45.84 -3.51
CA ASN A 117 -13.48 45.07 -2.89
C ASN A 117 -12.89 43.91 -2.08
N GLN A 118 -13.27 43.80 -0.81
CA GLN A 118 -12.87 42.71 0.08
C GLN A 118 -14.11 41.89 0.47
N PRO A 119 -14.22 40.64 0.02
CA PRO A 119 -15.23 39.72 0.54
C PRO A 119 -14.89 39.35 1.99
N VAL A 120 -15.85 39.48 2.91
CA VAL A 120 -15.65 39.20 4.34
C VAL A 120 -16.60 38.08 4.78
N PRO A 121 -16.10 36.85 5.03
CA PRO A 121 -16.96 35.75 5.49
C PRO A 121 -17.66 36.08 6.83
N LEU A 122 -18.98 35.87 6.89
CA LEU A 122 -19.77 36.11 8.12
C LEU A 122 -19.65 34.99 9.15
N GLY A 123 -19.80 35.38 10.41
CA GLY A 123 -20.05 34.48 11.54
C GLY A 123 -18.96 33.41 11.74
N PRO A 124 -19.32 32.16 12.09
CA PRO A 124 -18.36 31.12 12.39
C PRO A 124 -17.77 30.43 11.16
N ARG A 125 -18.06 30.89 9.92
CA ARG A 125 -17.72 30.18 8.68
C ARG A 125 -16.23 29.83 8.58
N ARG A 126 -15.34 30.79 8.81
CA ARG A 126 -13.87 30.56 8.77
C ARG A 126 -13.42 29.52 9.81
N ARG A 127 -13.99 29.58 11.02
CA ARG A 127 -13.71 28.63 12.10
C ARG A 127 -14.19 27.21 11.73
N LEU A 128 -15.36 27.10 11.09
CA LEU A 128 -15.93 25.84 10.64
C LEU A 128 -15.16 25.26 9.44
N GLU A 129 -14.73 26.10 8.49
CA GLU A 129 -13.83 25.67 7.39
C GLU A 129 -12.53 25.11 7.94
N ARG A 130 -11.94 25.77 8.95
CA ARG A 130 -10.75 25.25 9.65
C ARG A 130 -11.04 23.94 10.37
N ALA A 131 -12.17 23.84 11.08
CA ALA A 131 -12.56 22.63 11.79
C ALA A 131 -12.75 21.42 10.85
N VAL A 132 -13.35 21.62 9.67
CA VAL A 132 -13.46 20.59 8.62
C VAL A 132 -12.08 20.17 8.12
N ALA A 133 -11.18 21.13 7.90
CA ALA A 133 -9.83 20.81 7.44
C ALA A 133 -8.99 20.10 8.51
N ASP A 134 -9.16 20.46 9.79
CA ASP A 134 -8.52 19.79 10.92
C ASP A 134 -8.97 18.33 11.03
N THR A 135 -10.30 18.07 10.94
CA THR A 135 -10.83 16.69 10.95
C THR A 135 -10.43 15.92 9.68
N THR A 136 -10.34 16.57 8.53
CA THR A 136 -9.84 15.96 7.29
C THR A 136 -8.40 15.45 7.46
N VAL A 137 -7.52 16.25 8.09
CA VAL A 137 -6.16 15.81 8.41
C VAL A 137 -6.17 14.64 9.40
N ALA A 138 -7.04 14.66 10.41
CA ALA A 138 -7.17 13.55 11.35
C ALA A 138 -7.66 12.24 10.68
N VAL A 139 -8.58 12.33 9.71
CA VAL A 139 -9.01 11.20 8.88
C VAL A 139 -7.83 10.65 8.07
N ALA A 140 -7.07 11.52 7.38
CA ALA A 140 -5.92 11.09 6.58
C ALA A 140 -4.86 10.35 7.43
N HIS A 141 -4.57 10.83 8.65
CA HIS A 141 -3.69 10.13 9.57
C HIS A 141 -4.24 8.76 10.01
N ALA A 142 -5.55 8.66 10.26
CA ALA A 142 -6.17 7.39 10.62
C ALA A 142 -6.13 6.40 9.45
N GLU A 143 -6.33 6.88 8.22
CA GLU A 143 -6.26 6.08 7.00
C GLU A 143 -4.85 5.54 6.74
N VAL A 144 -3.79 6.33 6.97
CA VAL A 144 -2.41 5.85 6.90
C VAL A 144 -2.15 4.73 7.90
N ARG A 145 -2.56 4.89 9.17
CA ARG A 145 -2.39 3.82 10.19
C ARG A 145 -3.16 2.54 9.83
N ALA A 146 -4.35 2.70 9.23
CA ALA A 146 -5.11 1.56 8.72
C ALA A 146 -4.36 0.84 7.59
N ALA A 147 -3.81 1.59 6.62
CA ALA A 147 -3.06 1.04 5.52
C ALA A 147 -1.75 0.37 5.95
N GLU A 148 -1.02 0.96 6.90
CA GLU A 148 0.20 0.38 7.49
C GLU A 148 -0.11 -0.98 8.12
N ARG A 149 -1.19 -1.08 8.90
CA ARG A 149 -1.65 -2.34 9.49
C ARG A 149 -2.03 -3.38 8.43
N HIS A 150 -2.79 -2.98 7.41
CA HIS A 150 -3.17 -3.87 6.31
C HIS A 150 -1.96 -4.39 5.54
N LEU A 151 -0.96 -3.53 5.28
CA LEU A 151 0.30 -3.91 4.66
C LEU A 151 1.08 -4.90 5.55
N ALA A 152 1.17 -4.62 6.84
CA ALA A 152 1.84 -5.50 7.79
C ALA A 152 1.18 -6.89 7.85
N LEU A 153 -0.15 -6.95 7.87
CA LEU A 153 -0.91 -8.22 7.78
C LEU A 153 -0.65 -8.96 6.47
N ALA A 154 -0.67 -8.26 5.34
CA ALA A 154 -0.42 -8.85 4.03
C ALA A 154 1.00 -9.45 3.93
N VAL A 155 2.00 -8.71 4.42
CA VAL A 155 3.41 -9.12 4.45
C VAL A 155 3.60 -10.34 5.35
N ARG A 156 3.09 -10.32 6.59
CA ARG A 156 3.16 -11.48 7.50
C ARG A 156 2.48 -12.70 6.88
N SER A 157 1.30 -12.52 6.29
CA SER A 157 0.56 -13.61 5.66
C SER A 157 1.32 -14.23 4.48
N ALA A 158 1.91 -13.41 3.61
CA ALA A 158 2.71 -13.89 2.49
C ALA A 158 4.01 -14.57 2.96
N ALA A 159 4.68 -14.02 3.97
CA ALA A 159 5.87 -14.63 4.57
C ALA A 159 5.58 -15.98 5.24
N ILE A 160 4.46 -16.12 5.97
CA ILE A 160 4.03 -17.40 6.56
C ILE A 160 3.75 -18.45 5.47
N ARG A 161 3.08 -18.05 4.37
CA ARG A 161 2.85 -18.97 3.23
C ARG A 161 4.17 -19.39 2.59
N LEU A 162 5.12 -18.47 2.42
CA LEU A 162 6.44 -18.76 1.87
C LEU A 162 7.20 -19.77 2.74
N LEU A 163 7.22 -19.57 4.06
CA LEU A 163 7.82 -20.50 5.02
C LEU A 163 7.19 -21.90 4.94
N ALA A 164 5.86 -21.98 4.79
CA ALA A 164 5.17 -23.25 4.67
C ALA A 164 5.50 -23.98 3.36
N VAL A 165 5.53 -23.27 2.22
CA VAL A 165 5.89 -23.85 0.92
C VAL A 165 7.36 -24.27 0.89
N ASP A 166 8.26 -23.48 1.47
CA ASP A 166 9.67 -23.86 1.60
C ASP A 166 9.81 -25.12 2.48
N ALA A 167 9.08 -25.23 3.60
CA ALA A 167 9.07 -26.43 4.43
C ALA A 167 8.49 -27.67 3.73
N GLN A 168 7.44 -27.51 2.91
CA GLN A 168 6.89 -28.59 2.09
C GLN A 168 7.88 -29.03 1.00
N ARG A 169 8.56 -28.07 0.35
CA ARG A 169 9.59 -28.36 -0.65
C ARG A 169 10.72 -29.17 -0.01
N ASP A 170 11.27 -28.72 1.11
CA ASP A 170 12.35 -29.41 1.81
C ASP A 170 11.94 -30.82 2.27
N LEU A 171 10.65 -31.03 2.61
CA LEU A 171 10.11 -32.35 2.88
C LEU A 171 10.11 -33.24 1.63
N VAL A 172 9.57 -32.76 0.51
CA VAL A 172 9.51 -33.53 -0.74
C VAL A 172 10.90 -33.78 -1.32
N GLU A 173 11.84 -32.84 -1.22
CA GLU A 173 13.23 -33.00 -1.68
C GLU A 173 13.94 -34.13 -0.92
N ARG A 174 13.75 -34.21 0.40
CA ARG A 174 14.29 -35.34 1.20
C ARG A 174 13.72 -36.69 0.76
N GLN A 175 12.43 -36.73 0.44
CA GLN A 175 11.80 -37.96 -0.08
C GLN A 175 12.27 -38.31 -1.49
N PHE A 176 12.46 -37.31 -2.34
CA PHE A 176 12.99 -37.46 -3.69
C PHE A 176 14.39 -38.08 -3.67
N GLU A 177 15.31 -37.54 -2.87
CA GLU A 177 16.67 -38.09 -2.76
C GLU A 177 16.69 -39.51 -2.16
N ALA A 178 15.82 -39.79 -1.18
CA ALA A 178 15.67 -41.13 -0.63
C ALA A 178 15.10 -42.12 -1.67
N ALA A 179 14.11 -41.72 -2.47
CA ALA A 179 13.55 -42.54 -3.54
C ALA A 179 14.55 -42.76 -4.69
N ARG A 180 15.33 -41.73 -5.05
CA ARG A 180 16.37 -41.79 -6.07
C ARG A 180 17.45 -42.82 -5.72
N GLN A 181 17.91 -42.83 -4.46
CA GLN A 181 18.90 -43.80 -4.01
C GLN A 181 18.34 -45.23 -4.04
N ARG A 182 17.07 -45.43 -3.68
CA ARG A 182 16.40 -46.75 -3.77
C ARG A 182 16.26 -47.23 -5.21
N LEU A 183 15.83 -46.35 -6.11
CA LEU A 183 15.70 -46.67 -7.53
C LEU A 183 17.06 -47.10 -8.11
N LYS A 184 18.14 -46.39 -7.78
CA LYS A 184 19.49 -46.75 -8.26
C LYS A 184 19.87 -48.19 -7.88
N VAL A 185 19.66 -48.58 -6.62
CA VAL A 185 19.97 -49.94 -6.14
C VAL A 185 19.07 -50.98 -6.82
N SER A 186 17.77 -50.68 -6.98
CA SER A 186 16.80 -51.58 -7.62
C SER A 186 17.07 -51.77 -9.11
N ASP A 187 17.39 -50.69 -9.84
CA ASP A 187 17.74 -50.74 -11.27
C ASP A 187 19.00 -51.58 -11.52
N GLU A 188 20.04 -51.41 -10.69
CA GLU A 188 21.27 -52.19 -10.78
C GLU A 188 21.02 -53.70 -10.51
N ALA A 189 20.18 -54.03 -9.52
CA ALA A 189 19.83 -55.41 -9.22
C ALA A 189 18.93 -56.04 -10.31
N ALA A 190 17.97 -55.29 -10.85
CA ALA A 190 17.11 -55.73 -11.94
C ALA A 190 17.91 -55.98 -13.23
N ALA A 191 18.92 -55.15 -13.52
CA ALA A 191 19.81 -55.34 -14.67
C ALA A 191 20.66 -56.62 -14.57
N ARG A 192 20.96 -57.09 -13.35
CA ARG A 192 21.63 -58.37 -13.09
C ARG A 192 20.65 -59.56 -13.01
N GLY A 193 19.34 -59.32 -13.13
CA GLY A 193 18.30 -60.34 -12.94
C GLY A 193 18.11 -60.76 -11.48
N GLU A 194 18.65 -60.01 -10.52
CA GLU A 194 18.60 -60.29 -9.08
C GLU A 194 17.37 -59.66 -8.40
N ALA A 195 16.63 -58.79 -9.09
CA ALA A 195 15.43 -58.13 -8.60
C ALA A 195 14.33 -58.03 -9.68
N SER A 196 13.10 -57.74 -9.25
CA SER A 196 11.95 -57.58 -10.13
C SER A 196 12.03 -56.30 -10.96
N THR A 197 11.89 -56.40 -12.28
CA THR A 197 11.79 -55.24 -13.18
C THR A 197 10.54 -54.40 -12.90
N ILE A 198 9.46 -55.02 -12.42
CA ILE A 198 8.22 -54.33 -12.06
C ILE A 198 8.44 -53.42 -10.85
N GLU A 199 9.21 -53.87 -9.85
CA GLU A 199 9.53 -53.06 -8.68
C GLU A 199 10.37 -51.83 -9.05
N ALA A 200 11.36 -52.01 -9.93
CA ALA A 200 12.14 -50.89 -10.47
C ALA A 200 11.27 -49.89 -11.24
N MET A 201 10.29 -50.36 -12.03
CA MET A 201 9.32 -49.49 -12.71
C MET A 201 8.43 -48.72 -11.72
N GLN A 202 7.99 -49.36 -10.63
CA GLN A 202 7.20 -48.70 -9.58
C GLN A 202 8.00 -47.58 -8.88
N LEU A 203 9.25 -47.83 -8.53
CA LEU A 203 10.13 -46.81 -7.92
C LEU A 203 10.42 -45.64 -8.89
N ARG A 204 10.54 -45.93 -10.19
CA ARG A 204 10.70 -44.89 -11.22
C ARG A 204 9.46 -44.01 -11.33
N LEU A 205 8.27 -44.59 -11.21
CA LEU A 205 7.02 -43.84 -11.19
C LEU A 205 6.89 -42.97 -9.93
N GLU A 206 7.23 -43.49 -8.74
CA GLU A 206 7.28 -42.72 -7.48
C GLU A 206 8.20 -41.51 -7.62
N LEU A 207 9.42 -41.70 -8.15
CA LEU A 207 10.38 -40.60 -8.33
C LEU A 207 9.84 -39.52 -9.28
N GLY A 208 9.19 -39.92 -10.38
CA GLY A 208 8.57 -38.99 -11.31
C GLY A 208 7.41 -38.19 -10.69
N GLN A 209 6.63 -38.80 -9.79
CA GLN A 209 5.56 -38.09 -9.07
C GLN A 209 6.11 -37.07 -8.06
N LEU A 210 7.21 -37.40 -7.37
CA LEU A 210 7.90 -36.48 -6.48
C LEU A 210 8.49 -35.29 -7.25
N ASP A 211 9.07 -35.53 -8.43
CA ASP A 211 9.61 -34.46 -9.29
C ASP A 211 8.52 -33.46 -9.74
N LEU A 212 7.36 -33.96 -10.18
CA LEU A 212 6.21 -33.12 -10.51
C LEU A 212 5.72 -32.30 -9.31
N SER A 213 5.77 -32.87 -8.11
CA SER A 213 5.41 -32.18 -6.87
C SER A 213 6.40 -31.06 -6.54
N LEU A 214 7.70 -31.27 -6.77
CA LEU A 214 8.72 -30.23 -6.62
C LEU A 214 8.52 -29.08 -7.60
N ASP A 215 8.19 -29.37 -8.86
CA ASP A 215 7.89 -28.34 -9.85
C ASP A 215 6.65 -27.52 -9.49
N HIS A 216 5.61 -28.17 -8.94
CA HIS A 216 4.44 -27.48 -8.41
C HIS A 216 4.81 -26.52 -7.26
N LEU A 217 5.56 -26.99 -6.27
CA LEU A 217 6.00 -26.19 -5.12
C LEU A 217 6.93 -25.04 -5.54
N ARG A 218 7.79 -25.24 -6.54
CA ARG A 218 8.62 -24.17 -7.13
C ARG A 218 7.76 -23.08 -7.76
N SER A 219 6.71 -23.47 -8.49
CA SER A 219 5.76 -22.52 -9.08
C SER A 219 4.98 -21.75 -8.00
N GLU A 220 4.50 -22.44 -6.97
CA GLU A 220 3.77 -21.80 -5.86
C GLU A 220 4.68 -20.82 -5.10
N ARG A 221 5.91 -21.22 -4.81
CA ARG A 221 6.93 -20.34 -4.20
C ARG A 221 7.15 -19.09 -5.04
N SER A 222 7.32 -19.24 -6.36
CA SER A 222 7.52 -18.12 -7.27
C SER A 222 6.32 -17.17 -7.26
N ALA A 223 5.09 -17.68 -7.18
CA ALA A 223 3.89 -16.86 -7.09
C ALA A 223 3.86 -16.04 -5.80
N ILE A 224 4.18 -16.66 -4.65
CA ILE A 224 4.22 -15.98 -3.35
C ILE A 224 5.31 -14.89 -3.35
N VAL A 225 6.52 -15.20 -3.83
CA VAL A 225 7.62 -14.23 -3.97
C VAL A 225 7.22 -13.06 -4.88
N GLY A 226 6.53 -13.34 -5.99
CA GLY A 226 6.02 -12.32 -6.90
C GLY A 226 5.02 -11.35 -6.25
N THR A 227 4.31 -11.78 -5.21
CA THR A 227 3.43 -10.90 -4.42
C THR A 227 4.14 -10.16 -3.29
N LEU A 228 5.10 -10.82 -2.63
CA LEU A 228 5.80 -10.28 -1.46
C LEU A 228 6.89 -9.26 -1.84
N ALA A 229 7.66 -9.51 -2.89
CA ALA A 229 8.78 -8.64 -3.28
C ALA A 229 8.33 -7.17 -3.56
N PRO A 230 7.23 -6.91 -4.30
CA PRO A 230 6.72 -5.55 -4.48
C PRO A 230 6.29 -4.87 -3.18
N MET A 231 5.74 -5.63 -2.21
CA MET A 231 5.34 -5.08 -0.91
C MET A 231 6.56 -4.56 -0.12
N LEU A 232 7.71 -5.23 -0.28
CA LEU A 232 9.00 -4.88 0.33
C LEU A 232 9.79 -3.80 -0.45
N GLY A 233 9.26 -3.36 -1.60
CA GLY A 233 9.95 -2.45 -2.51
C GLY A 233 11.20 -3.04 -3.15
N LEU A 234 11.18 -4.36 -3.41
CA LEU A 234 12.25 -5.08 -4.10
C LEU A 234 11.96 -5.18 -5.60
N SER A 235 13.01 -5.22 -6.40
CA SER A 235 12.94 -5.50 -7.84
C SER A 235 12.73 -7.00 -8.08
N PRO A 236 12.16 -7.43 -9.24
CA PRO A 236 11.96 -8.85 -9.54
C PRO A 236 13.24 -9.70 -9.54
N SER A 237 14.40 -9.08 -9.75
CA SER A 237 15.72 -9.73 -9.73
C SER A 237 16.36 -9.80 -8.34
N ASP A 238 15.80 -9.09 -7.34
CA ASP A 238 16.41 -9.04 -6.02
C ASP A 238 16.14 -10.36 -5.28
N PRO A 239 17.17 -10.98 -4.66
CA PRO A 239 16.98 -12.21 -3.91
C PRO A 239 16.08 -11.95 -2.69
N LEU A 240 15.07 -12.80 -2.52
CA LEU A 240 14.16 -12.79 -1.38
C LEU A 240 14.18 -14.15 -0.69
N GLU A 241 14.64 -14.14 0.56
CA GLU A 241 14.64 -15.28 1.46
C GLU A 241 14.05 -14.85 2.80
N ILE A 242 13.09 -15.63 3.30
CA ILE A 242 12.55 -15.48 4.65
C ILE A 242 13.15 -16.60 5.49
N ARG A 243 13.86 -16.26 6.57
CA ARG A 243 14.34 -17.22 7.57
C ARG A 243 13.70 -16.92 8.90
N ASP A 244 12.72 -17.73 9.23
CA ASP A 244 12.01 -17.67 10.50
C ASP A 244 11.49 -19.07 10.88
N THR A 245 11.17 -19.27 12.15
CA THR A 245 10.60 -20.55 12.62
C THR A 245 9.16 -20.34 13.02
N LEU A 246 8.25 -21.16 12.48
CA LEU A 246 6.86 -21.19 12.91
C LEU A 246 6.74 -22.06 14.17
N ASP A 247 6.57 -21.42 15.32
CA ASP A 247 6.43 -22.11 16.60
C ASP A 247 5.16 -22.99 16.64
N PRO A 248 5.22 -24.18 17.27
CA PRO A 248 4.03 -25.00 17.46
C PRO A 248 2.88 -24.25 18.15
N PRO A 249 1.61 -24.50 17.78
CA PRO A 249 0.48 -23.85 18.40
C PRO A 249 0.41 -24.13 19.90
N ALA A 250 0.09 -23.10 20.69
CA ALA A 250 -0.27 -23.30 22.09
C ALA A 250 -1.57 -24.13 22.20
N PRO A 251 -1.80 -24.83 23.33
CA PRO A 251 -3.04 -25.56 23.55
C PRO A 251 -4.27 -24.64 23.39
N PRO A 252 -5.39 -25.12 22.82
CA PRO A 252 -6.57 -24.28 22.56
C PRO A 252 -7.06 -23.47 23.77
N GLY A 253 -7.00 -24.03 24.98
CA GLY A 253 -7.39 -23.35 26.22
C GLY A 253 -6.47 -22.21 26.68
N ALA A 254 -5.26 -22.10 26.10
CA ALA A 254 -4.29 -21.03 26.38
C ALA A 254 -4.32 -19.91 25.32
N LEU A 255 -5.12 -20.05 24.26
CA LEU A 255 -5.23 -19.03 23.21
C LEU A 255 -6.02 -17.81 23.73
N PRO A 256 -5.56 -16.58 23.45
CA PRO A 256 -6.20 -15.38 23.95
C PRO A 256 -7.62 -15.24 23.39
N PRO A 257 -8.63 -14.97 24.24
CA PRO A 257 -9.99 -14.78 23.77
C PRO A 257 -10.11 -13.48 22.99
N THR A 258 -11.09 -13.42 22.08
CA THR A 258 -11.47 -12.15 21.43
C THR A 258 -12.17 -11.26 22.46
N THR A 259 -11.51 -10.19 22.91
CA THR A 259 -12.15 -9.22 23.81
C THR A 259 -12.94 -8.20 22.99
N ALA A 260 -14.21 -8.00 23.36
CA ALA A 260 -15.07 -6.99 22.74
C ALA A 260 -14.51 -5.56 22.86
N ALA A 261 -13.63 -5.33 23.84
CA ALA A 261 -12.96 -4.06 24.07
C ALA A 261 -11.87 -3.71 23.03
N ALA A 262 -11.35 -4.68 22.28
CA ALA A 262 -10.27 -4.46 21.31
C ALA A 262 -10.77 -3.85 19.98
N ILE A 263 -11.97 -4.24 19.53
CA ILE A 263 -12.53 -3.88 18.22
C ILE A 263 -12.70 -2.35 18.04
N PRO A 264 -13.19 -1.58 19.02
CA PRO A 264 -13.33 -0.12 18.87
C PRO A 264 -12.00 0.61 18.69
N THR A 265 -10.88 0.01 19.12
CA THR A 265 -9.54 0.62 19.03
C THR A 265 -8.80 0.27 17.72
N ALA A 266 -9.35 -0.65 16.91
CA ALA A 266 -8.76 -1.00 15.63
C ALA A 266 -8.64 0.24 14.72
N PRO A 267 -7.56 0.38 13.92
CA PRO A 267 -7.39 1.59 13.10
C PRO A 267 -8.51 1.79 12.07
N ASP A 268 -9.13 0.73 11.55
CA ASP A 268 -10.28 0.85 10.62
C ASP A 268 -11.54 1.36 11.31
N ALA A 269 -11.79 0.90 12.54
CA ALA A 269 -12.84 1.44 13.40
C ALA A 269 -12.60 2.93 13.67
N THR A 270 -11.35 3.31 13.93
CA THR A 270 -10.96 4.71 14.12
C THR A 270 -11.22 5.55 12.86
N VAL A 271 -10.89 5.05 11.67
CA VAL A 271 -11.20 5.74 10.40
C VAL A 271 -12.70 5.99 10.27
N ALA A 272 -13.53 4.97 10.54
CA ALA A 272 -14.97 5.08 10.43
C ALA A 272 -15.55 6.14 11.40
N THR A 273 -15.10 6.15 12.66
CA THR A 273 -15.47 7.18 13.63
C THR A 273 -15.03 8.57 13.18
N ARG A 274 -13.80 8.73 12.69
CA ARG A 274 -13.30 10.03 12.21
C ARG A 274 -14.06 10.56 11.00
N ARG A 275 -14.58 9.68 10.14
CA ARG A 275 -15.44 10.07 9.01
C ARG A 275 -16.82 10.53 9.45
N ILE A 276 -17.34 10.03 10.57
CA ILE A 276 -18.55 10.60 11.20
C ILE A 276 -18.24 12.01 11.71
N ASP A 277 -17.15 12.19 12.48
CA ASP A 277 -16.73 13.51 12.97
C ASP A 277 -16.61 14.52 11.82
N LEU A 278 -16.00 14.11 10.69
CA LEU A 278 -15.88 14.95 9.50
C LEU A 278 -17.25 15.33 8.92
N ALA A 279 -18.15 14.37 8.75
CA ALA A 279 -19.50 14.63 8.21
C ALA A 279 -20.29 15.59 9.10
N GLU A 280 -20.12 15.53 10.42
CA GLU A 280 -20.72 16.48 11.35
C GLU A 280 -20.18 17.91 11.16
N ARG A 281 -18.84 18.06 11.03
CA ARG A 281 -18.23 19.38 10.77
C ARG A 281 -18.64 19.95 9.41
N GLU A 282 -18.77 19.09 8.40
CA GLU A 282 -19.26 19.48 7.08
C GLU A 282 -20.72 19.95 7.14
N ALA A 283 -21.56 19.29 7.93
CA ALA A 283 -22.95 19.71 8.13
C ALA A 283 -23.03 21.06 8.84
N ASP A 284 -22.20 21.31 9.86
CA ASP A 284 -22.13 22.61 10.52
C ASP A 284 -21.69 23.72 9.54
N LEU A 285 -20.69 23.44 8.69
CA LEU A 285 -20.25 24.36 7.65
C LEU A 285 -21.34 24.61 6.60
N ALA A 286 -22.07 23.58 6.18
CA ALA A 286 -23.20 23.71 5.25
C ALA A 286 -24.29 24.63 5.82
N ARG A 287 -24.62 24.49 7.12
CA ARG A 287 -25.56 25.40 7.79
C ARG A 287 -25.05 26.84 7.83
N ALA A 288 -23.75 27.05 8.07
CA ALA A 288 -23.15 28.39 8.09
C ALA A 288 -23.11 29.05 6.69
N ARG A 289 -23.04 28.27 5.62
CA ARG A 289 -23.07 28.74 4.22
C ARG A 289 -24.44 29.23 3.75
N ARG A 290 -25.49 29.11 4.57
CA ARG A 290 -26.81 29.68 4.28
C ARG A 290 -26.76 31.19 4.02
N TRP A 291 -25.87 31.90 4.70
CA TRP A 291 -25.61 33.31 4.45
C TRP A 291 -24.35 33.43 3.60
N GLU A 292 -24.51 34.02 2.42
CA GLU A 292 -23.37 34.38 1.58
C GLU A 292 -22.57 35.52 2.22
N GLN A 293 -21.30 35.65 1.83
CA GLN A 293 -20.39 36.63 2.42
C GLN A 293 -20.65 38.04 1.84
N PRO A 294 -20.81 39.07 2.68
CA PRO A 294 -20.86 40.45 2.22
C PRO A 294 -19.50 40.87 1.66
N THR A 295 -19.54 41.83 0.76
CA THR A 295 -18.34 42.47 0.20
C THR A 295 -18.31 43.92 0.65
N PHE A 296 -17.19 44.33 1.24
CA PHE A 296 -16.93 45.70 1.61
C PHE A 296 -15.92 46.29 0.63
N GLY A 297 -16.22 47.44 0.05
CA GLY A 297 -15.37 48.10 -0.92
C GLY A 297 -15.13 49.56 -0.60
N ILE A 298 -14.00 50.06 -1.04
CA ILE A 298 -13.67 51.49 -1.08
C ILE A 298 -13.44 51.84 -2.54
N PHE A 299 -14.05 52.91 -3.03
CA PHE A 299 -13.91 53.35 -4.42
C PHE A 299 -13.66 54.85 -4.51
N GLY A 300 -12.98 55.24 -5.57
CA GLY A 300 -12.82 56.62 -6.01
C GLY A 300 -13.27 56.74 -7.47
N GLU A 301 -14.09 57.73 -7.76
CA GLU A 301 -14.64 57.99 -9.08
C GLU A 301 -14.30 59.43 -9.50
N LEU A 302 -13.76 59.57 -10.70
CA LEU A 302 -13.59 60.84 -11.40
C LEU A 302 -14.70 60.92 -12.45
N GLN A 303 -15.57 61.92 -12.31
CA GLN A 303 -16.68 62.14 -13.22
C GLN A 303 -16.51 63.49 -13.91
N ARG A 304 -16.56 63.50 -15.24
CA ARG A 304 -16.64 64.72 -16.03
C ARG A 304 -18.07 64.93 -16.49
N MET A 305 -18.72 65.99 -16.05
CA MET A 305 -20.10 66.34 -16.42
C MET A 305 -20.15 67.77 -16.98
N GLU A 306 -21.12 68.04 -17.85
CA GLU A 306 -21.39 69.40 -18.35
C GLU A 306 -22.57 70.00 -17.57
N ASP A 307 -22.31 71.03 -16.76
CA ASP A 307 -23.34 71.70 -15.95
C ASP A 307 -23.57 73.14 -16.43
N VAL A 308 -24.80 73.52 -16.75
CA VAL A 308 -25.12 74.82 -17.38
C VAL A 308 -25.52 75.83 -16.30
N PRO A 309 -24.90 77.03 -16.22
CA PRO A 309 -24.09 77.70 -17.24
C PRO A 309 -22.56 77.59 -17.09
N VAL A 310 -22.06 76.72 -16.22
CA VAL A 310 -20.66 76.69 -15.75
C VAL A 310 -19.70 75.99 -16.74
N GLY A 311 -20.17 75.01 -17.49
CA GLY A 311 -19.41 74.25 -18.51
C GLY A 311 -19.01 72.85 -18.05
N LEU A 312 -17.93 72.29 -18.62
CA LEU A 312 -17.40 70.96 -18.26
C LEU A 312 -16.60 71.03 -16.95
N GLU A 313 -17.02 70.30 -15.93
CA GLU A 313 -16.32 70.18 -14.65
C GLU A 313 -15.86 68.74 -14.38
N ASN A 314 -14.85 68.59 -13.52
CA ASN A 314 -14.35 67.29 -13.06
C ASN A 314 -14.63 67.16 -11.57
N ASP A 315 -15.51 66.24 -11.20
CA ASP A 315 -15.80 65.92 -9.82
C ASP A 315 -15.07 64.65 -9.40
N VAL A 316 -14.53 64.66 -8.19
CA VAL A 316 -13.89 63.49 -7.57
C VAL A 316 -14.72 63.06 -6.38
N TRP A 317 -15.20 61.83 -6.43
CA TRP A 317 -15.96 61.20 -5.37
C TRP A 317 -15.15 60.08 -4.74
N VAL A 318 -15.18 59.98 -3.41
CA VAL A 318 -14.64 58.83 -2.68
C VAL A 318 -15.76 58.27 -1.82
N GLY A 319 -16.00 56.97 -1.94
CA GLY A 319 -17.13 56.31 -1.32
C GLY A 319 -16.79 54.95 -0.72
N LEU A 320 -17.69 54.50 0.16
CA LEU A 320 -17.72 53.15 0.68
C LEU A 320 -18.85 52.38 -0.02
N ARG A 321 -18.60 51.13 -0.40
CA ARG A 321 -19.56 50.24 -1.05
C ARG A 321 -19.78 49.02 -0.17
N LEU A 322 -21.04 48.69 0.11
CA LEU A 322 -21.40 47.49 0.87
C LEU A 322 -22.37 46.65 0.05
N LYS A 323 -21.95 45.44 -0.32
CA LYS A 323 -22.77 44.46 -1.04
C LYS A 323 -23.13 43.33 -0.10
N ILE A 324 -24.41 43.19 0.24
CA ILE A 324 -24.92 42.12 1.11
C ILE A 324 -25.81 41.19 0.28
N PRO A 325 -25.39 39.94 0.01
CA PRO A 325 -26.24 38.96 -0.65
C PRO A 325 -27.37 38.50 0.29
N LEU A 326 -28.62 38.55 -0.19
CA LEU A 326 -29.81 38.17 0.60
C LEU A 326 -30.36 36.80 0.14
N PRO A 327 -30.40 35.77 1.01
CA PRO A 327 -30.88 34.44 0.66
C PRO A 327 -32.43 34.36 0.65
N LEU A 328 -33.05 35.04 -0.32
CA LEU A 328 -34.51 35.10 -0.47
C LEU A 328 -35.07 33.76 -0.99
N TRP A 329 -34.42 33.19 -2.02
CA TRP A 329 -34.84 31.95 -2.68
C TRP A 329 -33.99 30.75 -2.26
N ASP A 330 -32.67 30.82 -2.43
CA ASP A 330 -31.76 29.73 -2.03
C ASP A 330 -31.36 29.86 -0.56
N ARG A 331 -32.03 29.07 0.30
CA ARG A 331 -31.71 28.96 1.73
C ARG A 331 -30.82 27.75 2.05
N GLN A 332 -30.22 27.13 1.04
CA GLN A 332 -29.34 25.96 1.16
C GLN A 332 -30.01 24.73 1.79
N ARG A 333 -31.35 24.62 1.76
CA ARG A 333 -32.10 23.52 2.39
C ARG A 333 -31.65 22.15 1.89
N GLY A 334 -31.56 21.98 0.57
CA GLY A 334 -31.11 20.73 -0.04
C GLY A 334 -29.69 20.31 0.40
N ARG A 335 -28.75 21.26 0.48
CA ARG A 335 -27.38 20.97 0.95
C ARG A 335 -27.33 20.60 2.44
N ILE A 336 -28.23 21.16 3.25
CA ILE A 336 -28.35 20.81 4.68
C ILE A 336 -28.93 19.39 4.83
N ASP A 337 -29.97 19.07 4.05
CA ASP A 337 -30.60 17.75 4.05
C ASP A 337 -29.62 16.67 3.54
N GLU A 338 -28.85 16.99 2.50
CA GLU A 338 -27.74 16.17 2.00
C GLU A 338 -26.70 15.89 3.08
N ALA A 339 -26.22 16.93 3.78
CA ALA A 339 -25.25 16.77 4.86
C ALA A 339 -25.81 15.95 6.04
N ALA A 340 -27.08 16.14 6.40
CA ALA A 340 -27.74 15.34 7.42
C ALA A 340 -27.87 13.86 7.01
N ALA A 341 -28.15 13.58 5.73
CA ALA A 341 -28.14 12.24 5.18
C ALA A 341 -26.73 11.63 5.15
N ALA A 342 -25.70 12.44 4.86
CA ALA A 342 -24.31 12.02 4.90
C ALA A 342 -23.88 11.54 6.30
N ILE A 343 -24.26 12.27 7.37
CA ILE A 343 -24.00 11.82 8.76
C ILE A 343 -24.62 10.45 9.02
N ARG A 344 -25.92 10.26 8.67
CA ARG A 344 -26.59 8.96 8.86
C ARG A 344 -25.90 7.85 8.06
N ARG A 345 -25.51 8.12 6.81
CA ARG A 345 -24.77 7.17 5.97
C ARG A 345 -23.45 6.76 6.62
N ARG A 346 -22.66 7.72 7.11
CA ARG A 346 -21.40 7.44 7.82
C ARG A 346 -21.61 6.65 9.11
N GLY A 347 -22.71 6.90 9.82
CA GLY A 347 -23.13 6.09 10.97
C GLY A 347 -23.36 4.61 10.62
N TRP A 348 -24.12 4.34 9.55
CA TRP A 348 -24.34 2.96 9.08
C TRP A 348 -23.08 2.29 8.54
N GLU A 349 -22.22 3.04 7.84
CA GLU A 349 -20.91 2.54 7.39
C GLU A 349 -20.02 2.14 8.59
N ALA A 350 -19.98 2.95 9.66
CA ALA A 350 -19.20 2.64 10.85
C ALA A 350 -19.72 1.40 11.60
N GLU A 351 -21.05 1.29 11.75
CA GLU A 351 -21.68 0.10 12.33
C GLU A 351 -21.34 -1.16 11.51
N SER A 352 -21.36 -1.08 10.18
CA SER A 352 -20.95 -2.18 9.31
C SER A 352 -19.48 -2.56 9.52
N VAL A 353 -18.58 -1.58 9.64
CA VAL A 353 -17.15 -1.83 9.91
C VAL A 353 -16.97 -2.52 11.25
N HIS A 354 -17.65 -2.08 12.31
CA HIS A 354 -17.58 -2.72 13.62
C HIS A 354 -18.08 -4.17 13.60
N ARG A 355 -19.21 -4.44 12.93
CA ARG A 355 -19.72 -5.81 12.79
C ARG A 355 -18.78 -6.69 11.97
N HIS A 356 -18.18 -6.15 10.92
CA HIS A 356 -17.23 -6.88 10.09
C HIS A 356 -15.98 -7.26 10.90
N LEU A 357 -15.37 -6.31 11.60
CA LEU A 357 -14.20 -6.56 12.45
C LEU A 357 -14.51 -7.55 13.57
N ALA A 358 -15.69 -7.45 14.21
CA ALA A 358 -16.12 -8.40 15.22
C ALA A 358 -16.24 -9.83 14.66
N ALA A 359 -16.85 -9.97 13.49
CA ALA A 359 -17.01 -11.25 12.81
C ALA A 359 -15.66 -11.82 12.33
N GLU A 360 -14.76 -10.96 11.85
CA GLU A 360 -13.42 -11.33 11.40
C GLU A 360 -12.58 -11.85 12.57
N ALA A 361 -12.53 -11.13 13.70
CA ALA A 361 -11.82 -11.57 14.90
C ALA A 361 -12.38 -12.90 15.43
N ALA A 362 -13.71 -13.03 15.52
CA ALA A 362 -14.34 -14.26 15.99
C ALA A 362 -14.10 -15.45 15.04
N THR A 363 -13.99 -15.20 13.74
CA THR A 363 -13.71 -16.24 12.73
C THR A 363 -12.24 -16.64 12.77
N ALA A 364 -11.32 -15.67 12.77
CA ALA A 364 -9.89 -15.92 12.91
C ALA A 364 -9.56 -16.70 14.19
N HIS A 365 -10.18 -16.36 15.32
CA HIS A 365 -10.00 -17.10 16.57
C HIS A 365 -10.48 -18.56 16.48
N ARG A 366 -11.64 -18.81 15.86
CA ARG A 366 -12.15 -20.17 15.63
C ARG A 366 -11.24 -20.96 14.70
N GLU A 367 -10.75 -20.34 13.63
CA GLU A 367 -9.79 -20.96 12.71
C GLU A 367 -8.48 -21.32 13.42
N MET A 368 -7.97 -20.46 14.32
CA MET A 368 -6.80 -20.77 15.14
C MET A 368 -7.03 -22.03 15.99
N ILE A 369 -8.16 -22.12 16.69
CA ILE A 369 -8.48 -23.28 17.54
C ILE A 369 -8.52 -24.56 16.70
N VAL A 370 -9.25 -24.54 15.58
CA VAL A 370 -9.40 -25.71 14.71
C VAL A 370 -8.05 -26.13 14.10
N ALA A 371 -7.23 -25.17 13.68
CA ALA A 371 -5.90 -25.45 13.15
C ALA A 371 -4.95 -26.01 14.22
N ALA A 372 -5.01 -25.50 15.45
CA ALA A 372 -4.23 -26.00 16.59
C ALA A 372 -4.62 -27.44 16.96
N GLU A 373 -5.92 -27.75 17.04
CA GLU A 373 -6.42 -29.11 17.28
C GLU A 373 -6.02 -30.10 16.18
N ARG A 374 -6.08 -29.66 14.91
CA ARG A 374 -5.62 -30.45 13.76
C ARG A 374 -4.13 -30.74 13.84
N HIS A 375 -3.32 -29.72 14.12
CA HIS A 375 -1.87 -29.86 14.27
C HIS A 375 -1.52 -30.84 15.41
N ALA A 376 -2.18 -30.72 16.57
CA ALA A 376 -1.99 -31.61 17.70
C ALA A 376 -2.33 -33.06 17.35
N ARG A 377 -3.50 -33.31 16.74
CA ARG A 377 -3.92 -34.67 16.33
C ARG A 377 -2.95 -35.32 15.33
N LEU A 378 -2.45 -34.55 14.36
CA LEU A 378 -1.47 -35.03 13.38
C LEU A 378 -0.14 -35.38 14.06
N THR A 379 0.33 -34.51 14.96
CA THR A 379 1.64 -34.64 15.62
C THR A 379 1.66 -35.74 16.69
N GLU A 380 0.63 -35.81 17.52
CA GLU A 380 0.61 -36.68 18.71
C GLU A 380 0.06 -38.10 18.43
N SER A 381 -0.75 -38.26 17.38
CA SER A 381 -1.47 -39.53 17.14
C SER A 381 -1.23 -40.10 15.75
N LEU A 382 -1.54 -39.35 14.68
CA LEU A 382 -1.57 -39.92 13.33
C LEU A 382 -0.18 -40.17 12.74
N LEU A 383 0.76 -39.23 12.90
CA LEU A 383 2.12 -39.39 12.39
C LEU A 383 2.89 -40.55 13.06
N PRO A 384 2.91 -40.67 14.41
CA PRO A 384 3.56 -41.82 15.05
C PRO A 384 2.97 -43.18 14.61
N GLN A 385 1.65 -43.25 14.42
CA GLN A 385 1.00 -44.47 13.92
C GLN A 385 1.39 -44.77 12.47
N SER A 386 1.40 -43.76 11.60
CA SER A 386 1.82 -43.91 10.21
C SER A 386 3.29 -44.33 10.09
N GLU A 387 4.16 -43.80 10.95
CA GLU A 387 5.58 -44.17 11.01
C GLU A 387 5.74 -45.62 11.48
N ALA A 388 4.98 -46.06 12.49
CA ALA A 388 5.00 -47.46 12.93
C ALA A 388 4.56 -48.42 11.82
N VAL A 389 3.50 -48.08 11.08
CA VAL A 389 3.01 -48.87 9.93
C VAL A 389 4.04 -48.92 8.81
N GLU A 390 4.64 -47.79 8.42
CA GLU A 390 5.71 -47.77 7.41
C GLU A 390 6.88 -48.65 7.83
N ASN A 391 7.34 -48.53 9.08
CA ASN A 391 8.47 -49.29 9.59
C ASN A 391 8.23 -50.81 9.58
N GLN A 392 7.01 -51.25 9.95
CA GLN A 392 6.62 -52.66 9.88
C GLN A 392 6.56 -53.17 8.44
N LEU A 393 5.93 -52.42 7.53
CA LEU A 393 5.87 -52.79 6.10
C LEU A 393 7.26 -52.79 5.46
N ALA A 394 8.13 -51.84 5.83
CA ALA A 394 9.51 -51.79 5.35
C ALA A 394 10.32 -53.01 5.81
N SER A 395 10.13 -53.44 7.07
CA SER A 395 10.78 -54.65 7.58
C SER A 395 10.24 -55.92 6.92
N GLY A 396 8.93 -56.06 6.77
CA GLY A 396 8.33 -57.22 6.14
C GLY A 396 8.63 -57.30 4.64
N HIS A 397 8.71 -56.17 3.93
CA HIS A 397 9.15 -56.13 2.53
C HIS A 397 10.59 -56.63 2.36
N ARG A 398 11.53 -56.20 3.23
CA ARG A 398 12.91 -56.73 3.23
C ARG A 398 12.99 -58.24 3.45
N ASN A 399 12.02 -58.81 4.15
CA ASN A 399 11.91 -60.24 4.41
C ASN A 399 11.04 -60.98 3.37
N GLY A 400 10.61 -60.32 2.30
CA GLY A 400 9.74 -60.89 1.25
C GLY A 400 8.30 -61.17 1.69
N GLN A 401 7.86 -60.64 2.84
CA GLN A 401 6.54 -60.89 3.42
C GLN A 401 5.45 -59.97 2.87
N PHE A 402 5.81 -58.76 2.41
CA PHE A 402 4.88 -57.78 1.84
C PHE A 402 5.39 -57.24 0.49
N PRO A 403 4.49 -56.98 -0.48
CA PRO A 403 4.86 -56.41 -1.78
C PRO A 403 5.30 -54.94 -1.65
N LEU A 404 6.22 -54.50 -2.52
CA LEU A 404 6.72 -53.12 -2.52
C LEU A 404 5.59 -52.07 -2.60
N GLY A 405 4.54 -52.34 -3.39
CA GLY A 405 3.41 -51.43 -3.54
C GLY A 405 2.63 -51.14 -2.25
N GLU A 406 2.65 -52.03 -1.25
CA GLU A 406 2.08 -51.74 0.08
C GLU A 406 2.95 -50.74 0.86
N LEU A 407 4.27 -50.91 0.81
CA LEU A 407 5.21 -49.98 1.42
C LEU A 407 5.14 -48.59 0.76
N LEU A 408 5.04 -48.52 -0.58
CA LEU A 408 4.93 -47.24 -1.28
C LEU A 408 3.65 -46.49 -0.91
N ARG A 409 2.51 -47.19 -0.81
CA ARG A 409 1.25 -46.58 -0.33
C ARG A 409 1.36 -46.08 1.11
N ALA A 410 2.04 -46.81 1.99
CA ALA A 410 2.25 -46.37 3.37
C ALA A 410 3.12 -45.10 3.45
N ARG A 411 4.14 -45.00 2.60
CA ARG A 411 4.99 -43.81 2.47
C ARG A 411 4.24 -42.60 1.94
N GLU A 412 3.44 -42.80 0.89
CA GLU A 412 2.57 -41.76 0.33
C GLU A 412 1.61 -41.24 1.39
N ALA A 413 0.98 -42.14 2.15
CA ALA A 413 0.11 -41.78 3.27
C ALA A 413 0.85 -40.98 4.36
N ARG A 414 2.08 -41.36 4.73
CA ARG A 414 2.90 -40.58 5.69
C ARG A 414 3.25 -39.20 5.15
N LEU A 415 3.70 -39.11 3.90
CA LEU A 415 4.04 -37.85 3.25
C LEU A 415 2.84 -36.90 3.22
N ALA A 416 1.65 -37.42 2.92
CA ALA A 416 0.41 -36.65 2.97
C ALA A 416 0.09 -36.13 4.38
N LEU A 417 0.31 -36.95 5.44
CA LEU A 417 0.13 -36.52 6.83
C LEU A 417 1.16 -35.47 7.27
N GLU A 418 2.41 -35.58 6.81
CA GLU A 418 3.46 -34.59 7.10
C GLU A 418 3.18 -33.25 6.41
N ALA A 419 2.73 -33.29 5.14
CA ALA A 419 2.27 -32.11 4.42
C ALA A 419 1.07 -31.46 5.12
N ALA A 420 0.08 -32.25 5.53
CA ALA A 420 -1.09 -31.76 6.28
C ALA A 420 -0.72 -31.13 7.63
N ARG A 421 0.37 -31.58 8.28
CA ARG A 421 0.87 -30.98 9.52
C ARG A 421 1.47 -29.60 9.26
N ILE A 422 2.25 -29.45 8.19
CA ILE A 422 2.80 -28.14 7.77
C ILE A 422 1.66 -27.17 7.42
N GLU A 423 0.63 -27.65 6.72
CA GLU A 423 -0.56 -26.84 6.40
C GLU A 423 -1.33 -26.42 7.65
N ALA A 424 -1.54 -27.32 8.61
CA ALA A 424 -2.21 -26.99 9.87
C ALA A 424 -1.43 -25.91 10.65
N LEU A 425 -0.10 -25.99 10.65
CA LEU A 425 0.75 -24.98 11.28
C LEU A 425 0.65 -23.62 10.55
N ARG A 426 0.74 -23.62 9.21
CA ARG A 426 0.54 -22.43 8.38
C ARG A 426 -0.82 -21.79 8.67
N ASP A 427 -1.89 -22.57 8.63
CA ASP A 427 -3.26 -22.10 8.81
C ASP A 427 -3.46 -21.49 10.21
N PHE A 428 -2.86 -22.10 11.25
CA PHE A 428 -2.83 -21.53 12.59
C PHE A 428 -2.18 -20.15 12.61
N HIS A 429 -0.98 -20.00 12.06
CA HIS A 429 -0.29 -18.71 12.07
C HIS A 429 -0.99 -17.67 11.19
N LEU A 430 -1.56 -18.05 10.05
CA LEU A 430 -2.37 -17.16 9.21
C LEU A 430 -3.62 -16.66 9.94
N ALA A 431 -4.27 -17.53 10.71
CA ALA A 431 -5.40 -17.15 11.54
C ALA A 431 -4.96 -16.27 12.72
N ARG A 432 -3.81 -16.57 13.34
CA ARG A 432 -3.21 -15.78 14.42
C ARG A 432 -2.92 -14.34 14.00
N VAL A 433 -2.21 -14.13 12.90
CA VAL A 433 -1.88 -12.77 12.45
C VAL A 433 -3.12 -11.96 12.05
N ARG A 434 -4.16 -12.62 11.51
CA ARG A 434 -5.47 -11.99 11.25
C ARG A 434 -6.15 -11.55 12.55
N HIS A 435 -6.17 -12.43 13.55
CA HIS A 435 -6.73 -12.12 14.87
C HIS A 435 -5.98 -10.98 15.56
N GLU A 436 -4.65 -11.02 15.58
CA GLU A 436 -3.78 -10.00 16.18
C GLU A 436 -3.91 -8.65 15.47
N SER A 437 -4.02 -8.63 14.14
CA SER A 437 -4.27 -7.43 13.33
C SER A 437 -5.58 -6.76 13.71
N VAL A 438 -6.68 -7.51 13.84
CA VAL A 438 -7.99 -6.94 14.16
C VAL A 438 -8.07 -6.48 15.62
N THR A 439 -7.46 -7.23 16.54
CA THR A 439 -7.48 -6.91 17.98
C THR A 439 -6.44 -5.85 18.39
N GLY A 440 -5.52 -5.47 17.48
CA GLY A 440 -4.50 -4.47 17.76
C GLY A 440 -3.41 -4.93 18.74
N LEU A 441 -3.30 -6.26 18.97
CA LEU A 441 -2.27 -6.85 19.83
C LEU A 441 -0.87 -6.73 19.22
N THR A 442 -0.79 -6.70 17.89
CA THR A 442 0.42 -6.36 17.14
C THR A 442 0.26 -4.97 16.53
N GLN A 443 0.98 -3.99 17.07
CA GLN A 443 1.19 -2.72 16.35
C GLN A 443 2.18 -2.95 15.20
N PRO A 444 1.99 -2.27 14.06
CA PRO A 444 2.87 -2.39 12.89
C PRO A 444 4.33 -2.05 13.21
#